data_AF-A0A6P0MZ76-F1
#
_entry.id   AF-A0A6P0MZ76-F1
#
_cell.length_a   1.000
_cell.length_b   1.000
_cell.length_c   1.000
_cell.angle_alpha   90.00
_cell.angle_beta   90.00
_cell.angle_gamma   90.00
#
_symmetry.space_group_name_H-M   'P 1'
#
loop_
_entity.id
_entity.type
_entity.pdbx_description
1 polymer ?
#
loop_
_entity_poly.entity_id
_entity_poly.type
_entity_poly.pdbx_seq_one_letter_code
_entity_poly.pdbx_strand_id
1 'polypeptide(L)' 'MNYRNYSQRIEILLVEDNHGDVDLTKATLNNSKIRNNLQTVTNGKE' A
#
# COMPACT_ATOMS: atom_id res chain seq x y z
N MET A 1 30.76 -4.70 0.81
CA MET A 1 29.41 -4.54 0.22
C MET A 1 28.71 -3.40 0.93
N ASN A 2 28.49 -2.27 0.25
CA ASN A 2 27.78 -1.14 0.82
C ASN A 2 26.27 -1.41 0.77
N TYR A 3 25.69 -1.84 1.89
CA TYR A 3 24.24 -1.91 2.03
C TYR A 3 23.71 -0.48 2.15
N ARG A 4 23.34 0.12 1.01
CA ARG A 4 22.48 1.31 1.04
C ARG A 4 21.20 0.91 1.76
N ASN A 5 20.95 1.52 2.92
CA ASN A 5 19.65 1.49 3.57
C ASN A 5 18.63 2.19 2.66
N TYR A 6 18.00 1.45 1.75
CA TYR A 6 16.84 1.92 1.01
C TYR A 6 15.62 1.86 1.95
N SER A 7 15.56 2.74 2.95
CA SER A 7 14.32 3.02 3.70
C SER A 7 13.36 3.89 2.87
N GLN A 8 13.30 3.65 1.55
CA GLN A 8 12.38 4.34 0.68
C GLN A 8 10.99 3.81 0.95
N ARG A 9 10.06 4.74 1.20
CA ARG A 9 8.64 4.42 1.28
C ARG A 9 8.17 4.03 -0.12
N ILE A 10 7.40 2.95 -0.23
CA ILE A 10 6.75 2.58 -1.49
C ILE A 10 5.41 3.31 -1.61
N GLU A 11 5.09 3.78 -2.80
CA GLU A 11 3.81 4.42 -3.11
C GLU A 11 2.91 3.38 -3.79
N ILE A 12 1.69 3.19 -3.28
CA ILE A 12 0.75 2.18 -3.76
C ILE A 12 -0.59 2.85 -4.07
N LEU A 13 -1.09 2.64 -5.28
CA LEU A 13 -2.47 2.93 -5.66
C LEU A 13 -3.25 1.62 -5.72
N LEU A 14 -4.22 1.47 -4.82
CA LEU A 14 -5.14 0.35 -4.77
C LEU A 14 -6.43 0.73 -5.49
N VAL A 15 -6.68 0.10 -6.62
CA VAL A 15 -7.95 0.18 -7.34
C VAL A 15 -8.79 -1.03 -6.95
N GLU A 16 -9.77 -0.83 -6.08
CA GLU A 16 -10.62 -1.91 -5.59
C GLU A 16 -12.01 -1.36 -5.24
N ASP A 17 -13.05 -2.03 -5.72
CA ASP A 17 -14.44 -1.65 -5.54
C ASP A 17 -15.10 -2.40 -4.37
N ASN A 18 -14.52 -3.53 -3.96
CA ASN A 18 -14.93 -4.26 -2.79
C ASN A 18 -14.31 -3.66 -1.52
N HIS A 19 -15.15 -3.02 -0.69
CA HIS A 19 -14.74 -2.44 0.59
C HIS A 19 -14.06 -3.45 1.54
N GLY A 20 -14.47 -4.72 1.52
CA GLY A 20 -13.85 -5.76 2.36
C GLY A 20 -12.40 -6.03 1.95
N ASP A 21 -12.12 -6.05 0.66
CA ASP A 21 -10.78 -6.29 0.12
C ASP A 21 -9.86 -5.07 0.34
N VAL A 22 -10.43 -3.85 0.25
CA VAL A 22 -9.75 -2.61 0.65
C VAL A 22 -9.30 -2.66 2.11
N ASP A 23 -10.22 -3.02 3.02
CA ASP A 23 -9.95 -3.05 4.45
C ASP A 23 -8.93 -4.13 4.82
N LEU A 24 -9.04 -5.31 4.20
CA LEU A 24 -8.08 -6.40 4.38
C LEU A 24 -6.68 -6.00 3.91
N THR A 25 -6.59 -5.33 2.75
CA THR A 25 -5.32 -4.85 2.20
C THR A 25 -4.68 -3.78 3.07
N LYS A 26 -5.47 -2.80 3.55
CA LYS A 26 -5.03 -1.77 4.50
C LYS A 26 -4.50 -2.39 5.79
N ALA A 27 -5.25 -3.32 6.38
CA ALA A 27 -4.85 -3.99 7.62
C ALA A 27 -3.54 -4.79 7.44
N THR A 28 -3.39 -5.47 6.30
CA THR A 28 -2.19 -6.25 5.99
C THR A 28 -0.97 -5.34 5.82
N LEU A 29 -1.09 -4.25 5.07
CA LEU A 29 0.01 -3.31 4.84
C LEU A 29 0.41 -2.54 6.10
N ASN A 30 -0.55 -2.17 6.95
CA ASN A 30 -0.29 -1.51 8.23
C ASN A 30 0.46 -2.41 9.22
N ASN A 31 0.18 -3.72 9.19
CA ASN A 31 0.87 -4.70 10.04
C ASN A 31 2.15 -5.27 9.40
N SER A 32 2.50 -4.83 8.18
CA SER A 32 3.71 -5.27 7.50
C SER A 32 4.95 -4.53 8.01
N LYS A 33 6.14 -5.08 7.72
CA LYS A 33 7.43 -4.39 7.93
C LYS A 33 7.80 -3.44 6.77
N ILE A 34 6.85 -3.15 5.88
CA ILE A 34 7.07 -2.36 4.67
C ILE A 34 6.54 -0.95 4.90
N ARG A 35 7.43 0.04 4.79
CA ARG A 35 7.04 1.44 4.84
C ARG A 35 6.34 1.79 3.52
N ASN A 36 5.04 2.04 3.56
CA ASN A 36 4.24 2.34 2.38
C ASN A 36 3.36 3.59 2.58
N ASN A 37 2.92 4.17 1.47
CA ASN A 37 1.79 5.09 1.37
C ASN A 37 0.75 4.44 0.46
N LEU A 38 -0.45 4.21 0.99
CA LEU A 38 -1.52 3.54 0.27
C LEU A 38 -2.63 4.55 -0.04
N GLN A 39 -2.92 4.74 -1.31
CA GLN A 39 -4.09 5.44 -1.79
C GLN A 39 -5.10 4.42 -2.32
N THR A 40 -6.39 4.62 -2.04
CA THR A 40 -7.44 3.74 -2.54
C THR A 40 -8.36 4.55 -3.45
N VAL A 41 -8.68 4.01 -4.62
CA VAL A 41 -9.65 4.58 -5.56
C VAL A 41 -10.67 3.51 -5.93
N THR A 42 -11.94 3.90 -5.96
CA THR A 42 -13.04 3.07 -6.48
C THR A 42 -13.22 3.38 -7.96
N ASN A 43 -13.35 2.36 -8.81
CA ASN A 43 -13.66 2.42 -10.24
C ASN A 43 -12.57 3.03 -11.14
N GLY A 44 -11.29 2.91 -10.75
CA GLY A 44 -10.16 3.37 -11.58
C GLY A 44 -10.20 4.85 -11.97
N LYS A 45 -11.02 5.67 -11.31
CA LYS A 45 -11.01 7.13 -11.42
C LYS A 45 -10.26 7.68 -10.23
N GLU A 46 -9.15 8.33 -10.55
CA GLU A 46 -8.25 9.05 -9.64
C GLU A 46 -8.96 10.16 -8.85
#